data_AF-A0A7V3HBE4-F1
#
_entry.id   AF-A0A7V3HBE4-F1
#
_cell.length_a   1.000
_cell.length_b   1.000
_cell.length_c   1.000
_cell.angle_alpha   90.00
_cell.angle_beta   90.00
_cell.angle_gamma   90.00
#
_symmetry.space_group_name_H-M   'P 1'
#
loop_
_entity.id
_entity.type
_entity.pdbx_description
1 polymer ?
#
loop_
_entity_poly.entity_id
_entity_poly.type
_entity_poly.pdbx_seq_one_letter_code
_entity_poly.pdbx_strand_id
1 'polypeptide(L)'
;MRAILLATMLAACGANGAREELPPPQLPQRAGVDPLVAARAEGVEFRAVGDGFVLDIFRQDRVRLTRTAPIQELNFPKPEPRYPRWNGVIYETASEGHSLTIRIRDDRPCRTADRAVYPTTVEIVLDGVELTGCGRRF
;
A
#
# COMPACT_ATOMS: atom_id res chain seq x y z
N MET A 1 8.34 -63.63 -58.61
CA MET A 1 6.96 -63.69 -59.17
C MET A 1 6.11 -62.78 -58.29
N ARG A 2 5.86 -61.52 -58.65
CA ARG A 2 4.74 -60.99 -59.47
C ARG A 2 3.34 -61.32 -58.92
N ALA A 3 2.66 -60.28 -58.39
CA ALA A 3 1.21 -59.96 -58.35
C ALA A 3 1.00 -59.00 -57.15
N ILE A 4 0.84 -57.67 -57.24
CA ILE A 4 -0.08 -56.73 -57.93
C ILE A 4 -1.55 -56.82 -57.46
N LEU A 5 -2.08 -55.62 -57.07
CA LEU A 5 -3.47 -55.14 -56.91
C LEU A 5 -4.10 -55.36 -55.52
N LEU A 6 -4.92 -54.46 -54.94
CA LEU A 6 -5.74 -53.38 -55.50
C LEU A 6 -6.10 -52.37 -54.39
N ALA A 7 -6.39 -51.15 -54.81
CA ALA A 7 -6.72 -49.97 -54.01
C ALA A 7 -8.13 -50.00 -53.37
N THR A 8 -8.31 -49.25 -52.29
CA THR A 8 -9.58 -48.56 -51.96
C THR A 8 -9.31 -47.27 -51.22
N MET A 9 -9.74 -46.16 -51.84
CA MET A 9 -9.86 -44.84 -51.23
C MET A 9 -10.90 -44.85 -50.11
N LEU A 10 -10.66 -44.06 -49.05
CA LEU A 10 -11.72 -43.32 -48.36
C LEU A 10 -11.14 -41.98 -47.89
N ALA A 11 -11.52 -40.94 -48.63
CA ALA A 11 -11.48 -39.57 -48.16
C ALA A 11 -12.56 -39.40 -47.08
N ALA A 12 -12.16 -38.94 -45.90
CA ALA A 12 -13.11 -38.41 -44.91
C ALA A 12 -12.52 -37.11 -44.35
N CYS A 13 -13.23 -36.03 -44.67
CA CYS A 13 -12.99 -34.66 -44.26
C CYS A 13 -12.77 -34.53 -42.75
N GLY A 14 -11.56 -34.18 -42.34
CA GLY A 14 -11.29 -33.63 -41.01
C GLY A 14 -11.35 -32.11 -41.08
N ALA A 15 -12.40 -31.54 -40.51
CA ALA A 15 -12.70 -30.10 -40.54
C ALA A 15 -11.52 -29.27 -39.99
N ASN A 16 -10.97 -28.39 -40.83
CA ASN A 16 -10.17 -27.24 -40.41
C ASN A 16 -11.11 -26.23 -39.73
N GLY A 17 -11.49 -26.53 -38.49
CA GLY A 17 -12.05 -25.53 -37.58
C GLY A 17 -10.89 -24.69 -37.07
N ALA A 18 -10.63 -23.56 -37.70
CA ALA A 18 -9.82 -22.51 -37.09
C ALA A 18 -10.45 -22.18 -35.74
N ARG A 19 -9.77 -22.57 -34.65
CA ARG A 19 -10.20 -22.22 -33.30
C ARG A 19 -10.05 -20.71 -33.20
N GLU A 20 -11.18 -20.01 -33.20
CA GLU A 20 -11.23 -18.57 -32.98
C GLU A 20 -10.69 -18.33 -31.56
N GLU A 21 -9.43 -17.92 -31.48
CA GLU A 21 -8.78 -17.60 -30.22
C GLU A 21 -9.50 -16.38 -29.66
N LEU A 22 -10.35 -16.61 -28.65
CA LEU A 22 -11.01 -15.53 -27.95
C LEU A 22 -9.95 -14.53 -27.50
N PRO A 23 -10.10 -13.23 -27.79
CA PRO A 23 -9.14 -12.24 -27.34
C PRO A 23 -8.99 -12.38 -25.83
N PRO A 24 -7.76 -12.30 -25.30
CA PRO A 24 -7.53 -12.46 -23.88
C PRO A 24 -8.44 -11.49 -23.13
N PRO A 25 -9.06 -11.92 -22.02
CA PRO A 25 -9.95 -11.07 -21.26
C PRO A 25 -9.19 -9.79 -20.89
N GLN A 26 -9.67 -8.66 -21.39
CA GLN A 26 -9.15 -7.36 -21.02
C GLN A 26 -9.54 -7.14 -19.56
N LEU A 27 -8.61 -7.43 -18.65
CA LEU A 27 -8.79 -7.06 -17.26
C LEU A 27 -9.00 -5.55 -17.22
N PRO A 28 -10.02 -5.04 -16.50
CA PRO A 28 -10.20 -3.61 -16.36
C PRO A 28 -8.91 -3.03 -15.80
N GLN A 29 -8.27 -2.14 -16.57
CA GLN A 29 -7.18 -1.32 -16.08
C GLN A 29 -7.74 -0.56 -14.87
N ARG A 30 -7.30 -0.90 -13.66
CA ARG A 30 -7.72 -0.19 -12.44
C ARG A 30 -7.30 1.26 -12.61
N ALA A 31 -8.26 2.11 -13.01
CA ALA A 31 -8.09 3.54 -13.06
C ALA A 31 -7.76 4.03 -11.64
N GLY A 32 -6.51 4.44 -11.44
CA GLY A 32 -6.02 4.97 -10.17
C GLY A 32 -5.75 3.88 -9.15
N VAL A 33 -4.48 3.68 -8.80
CA VAL A 33 -4.14 3.01 -7.56
C VAL A 33 -4.47 4.02 -6.46
N ASP A 34 -5.68 3.94 -5.89
CA ASP A 34 -6.04 4.73 -4.71
C ASP A 34 -4.87 4.61 -3.72
N PRO A 35 -4.17 5.71 -3.37
CA PRO A 35 -2.99 5.67 -2.51
C PRO A 35 -3.25 4.95 -1.19
N LEU A 36 -4.51 4.97 -0.74
CA LEU A 36 -4.96 4.30 0.47
C LEU A 36 -5.04 2.77 0.29
N VAL A 37 -5.58 2.33 -0.84
CA VAL A 37 -5.64 0.91 -1.20
C VAL A 37 -4.24 0.35 -1.42
N ALA A 38 -3.36 1.13 -2.05
CA ALA A 38 -1.95 0.79 -2.20
C ALA A 38 -1.27 0.58 -0.84
N ALA A 39 -1.39 1.55 0.07
CA ALA A 39 -0.80 1.47 1.41
C ALA A 39 -1.28 0.24 2.17
N ARG A 40 -2.58 -0.04 2.14
CA ARG A 40 -3.14 -1.23 2.77
C ARG A 40 -2.56 -2.52 2.18
N ALA A 41 -2.41 -2.58 0.86
CA ALA A 41 -1.80 -3.72 0.17
C ALA A 41 -0.31 -3.89 0.50
N GLU A 42 0.40 -2.79 0.79
CA GLU A 42 1.79 -2.80 1.28
C GLU A 42 1.94 -3.23 2.75
N GLY A 43 0.84 -3.49 3.45
CA GLY A 43 0.85 -3.91 4.85
C GLY A 43 0.89 -2.75 5.84
N VAL A 44 0.58 -1.53 5.41
CA VAL A 44 0.38 -0.38 6.29
C VAL A 44 -0.86 -0.65 7.16
N GLU A 45 -0.74 -0.48 8.48
CA GLU A 45 -1.86 -0.54 9.43
C GLU A 45 -2.36 0.84 9.83
N PHE A 46 -1.51 1.85 9.69
CA PHE A 46 -1.83 3.23 10.01
C PHE A 46 -1.10 4.16 9.06
N ARG A 47 -1.84 5.09 8.46
CA ARG A 47 -1.28 6.17 7.63
C ARG A 47 -1.73 7.52 8.19
N ALA A 48 -0.80 8.46 8.23
CA ALA A 48 -1.07 9.86 8.53
C ALA A 48 -0.43 10.80 7.52
N VAL A 49 -1.05 11.95 7.33
CA VAL A 49 -0.59 13.02 6.45
C VAL A 49 -0.68 14.32 7.23
N GLY A 50 0.39 15.10 7.21
CA GLY A 50 0.42 16.45 7.76
C GLY A 50 1.10 17.41 6.80
N ASP A 51 1.25 18.65 7.24
CA ASP A 51 1.99 19.63 6.45
C ASP A 51 3.46 19.21 6.37
N GLY A 52 3.94 18.95 5.16
CA GLY A 52 5.32 18.55 4.93
C GLY A 52 5.65 17.05 5.11
N PHE A 53 4.70 16.18 5.48
CA PHE A 53 5.01 14.76 5.72
C PHE A 53 3.88 13.76 5.42
N VAL A 54 4.30 12.53 5.14
CA VAL A 54 3.47 11.31 5.15
C VAL A 54 4.11 10.29 6.08
N LEU A 55 3.32 9.72 6.98
CA LEU A 55 3.74 8.68 7.93
C LEU A 55 3.00 7.38 7.63
N ASP A 56 3.74 6.30 7.44
CA ASP A 56 3.23 4.94 7.33
C ASP A 56 3.77 4.09 8.47
N ILE A 57 2.89 3.47 9.24
CA ILE A 57 3.25 2.43 10.22
C ILE A 57 2.82 1.09 9.64
N PHE A 58 3.78 0.19 9.46
CA PHE A 58 3.55 -1.14 8.91
C PHE A 58 3.14 -2.10 10.03
N ARG A 59 2.40 -3.16 9.69
CA ARG A 59 1.97 -4.18 10.67
C ARG A 59 3.14 -4.85 11.38
N GLN A 60 4.23 -5.09 10.65
CA GLN A 60 5.26 -6.02 11.09
C GLN A 60 6.50 -5.33 11.67
N ASP A 61 7.21 -4.54 10.87
CA ASP A 61 8.65 -4.35 11.09
C ASP A 61 9.12 -2.89 11.12
N ARG A 62 8.41 -1.98 10.44
CA ARG A 62 8.94 -0.63 10.21
C ARG A 62 7.91 0.48 10.31
N VAL A 63 8.46 1.67 10.44
CA VAL A 63 7.79 2.95 10.23
C VAL A 63 8.53 3.68 9.11
N ARG A 64 7.77 4.19 8.12
CA ARG A 64 8.30 5.03 7.05
C ARG A 64 7.77 6.45 7.22
N LEU A 65 8.68 7.42 7.27
CA LEU A 65 8.36 8.85 7.28
C LEU A 65 8.91 9.47 5.99
N THR A 66 8.01 9.97 5.15
CA THR A 66 8.37 10.69 3.92
C THR A 66 8.14 12.19 4.14
N ARG A 67 9.20 12.99 4.09
CA ARG A 67 9.12 14.45 4.02
C ARG A 67 8.87 14.88 2.58
N THR A 68 8.08 15.94 2.39
CA THR A 68 7.76 16.44 1.04
C THR A 68 8.66 17.58 0.58
N ALA A 69 9.38 18.26 1.50
CA ALA A 69 10.30 19.35 1.17
C ALA A 69 11.46 19.49 2.20
N PRO A 70 12.72 19.21 1.82
CA PRO A 70 13.09 18.43 0.63
C PRO A 70 12.48 17.03 0.68
N ILE A 71 12.31 16.39 -0.48
CA ILE A 71 11.83 15.00 -0.52
C ILE A 71 12.89 14.13 0.14
N GLN A 72 12.53 13.49 1.25
CA GLN A 72 13.39 12.62 2.02
C GLN A 72 12.55 11.48 2.59
N GLU A 73 13.01 10.24 2.40
CA GLU A 73 12.40 9.07 3.03
C GLU A 73 13.28 8.59 4.17
N LEU A 74 12.70 8.42 5.34
CA LEU A 74 13.34 7.91 6.54
C LEU A 74 12.64 6.62 6.97
N ASN A 75 13.43 5.57 7.20
CA ASN A 75 12.93 4.26 7.63
C ASN A 75 13.43 3.96 9.04
N PHE A 76 12.49 3.62 9.91
CA PHE A 76 12.75 3.31 11.32
C PHE A 76 12.26 1.90 11.63
N PRO A 77 12.93 1.16 12.54
CA PRO A 77 12.34 -0.05 13.08
C PRO A 77 11.06 0.29 13.83
N LYS A 78 10.03 -0.55 13.72
CA LYS A 78 8.79 -0.40 14.48
C LYS A 78 9.07 -0.75 15.94
N PRO A 79 8.91 0.19 16.88
CA PRO A 79 9.11 -0.08 18.29
C PRO A 79 7.84 -0.69 18.90
N GLU A 80 7.97 -1.24 20.11
CA GLU A 80 6.81 -1.65 20.89
C GLU A 80 5.94 -0.41 21.23
N PRO A 81 4.61 -0.45 21.02
CA PRO A 81 3.73 0.65 21.37
C PRO A 81 3.68 0.87 22.89
N ARG A 82 3.69 2.14 23.30
CA ARG A 82 3.33 2.53 24.68
C ARG A 82 1.93 3.11 24.72
N TYR A 83 1.15 2.66 25.70
CA TYR A 83 -0.24 3.11 25.91
C TYR A 83 -0.31 4.07 27.11
N PRO A 84 -0.45 5.38 26.87
CA PRO A 84 -0.54 6.39 27.91
C PRO A 84 -1.93 6.39 28.58
N ARG A 85 -2.13 7.24 29.60
CA ARG A 85 -3.41 7.36 30.32
C ARG A 85 -4.57 7.92 29.48
N TRP A 86 -4.25 8.61 28.38
CA TRP A 86 -5.22 9.12 27.42
C TRP A 86 -5.42 8.12 26.28
N ASN A 87 -6.51 8.24 25.52
CA ASN A 87 -6.83 7.27 24.47
C ASN A 87 -5.91 7.41 23.25
N GLY A 88 -4.97 6.50 23.09
CA GLY A 88 -4.16 6.35 21.88
C GLY A 88 -2.83 5.66 22.15
N VAL A 89 -1.80 5.99 21.38
CA VAL A 89 -0.53 5.25 21.38
C VAL A 89 0.67 6.15 21.13
N ILE A 90 1.81 5.79 21.72
CA ILE A 90 3.11 6.43 21.52
C ILE A 90 4.10 5.41 20.96
N TYR A 91 4.79 5.77 19.88
CA TYR A 91 5.95 5.04 19.36
C TYR A 91 7.19 5.93 19.49
N GLU A 92 8.29 5.37 19.98
CA GLU A 92 9.59 6.04 20.04
C GLU A 92 10.63 5.14 19.39
N THR A 93 11.30 5.65 18.36
CA THR A 93 12.25 4.89 17.55
C THR A 93 13.37 5.80 17.06
N ALA A 94 14.47 5.21 16.62
CA ALA A 94 15.61 5.93 16.07
C ALA A 94 16.29 5.07 14.99
N SER A 95 16.83 5.74 13.98
CA SER A 95 17.54 5.10 12.86
C SER A 95 18.42 6.14 12.15
N GLU A 96 19.58 5.73 11.65
CA GLU A 96 20.45 6.58 10.81
C GLU A 96 20.78 7.96 11.41
N GLY A 97 20.88 8.05 12.75
CA GLY A 97 21.15 9.32 13.45
C GLY A 97 19.92 10.22 13.64
N HIS A 98 18.75 9.79 13.20
CA HIS A 98 17.47 10.46 13.40
C HIS A 98 16.70 9.84 14.57
N SER A 99 16.01 10.69 15.32
CA SER A 99 15.11 10.32 16.41
C SER A 99 13.66 10.66 16.03
N LEU A 100 12.74 9.72 16.21
CA LEU A 100 11.34 9.87 15.88
C LEU A 100 10.45 9.47 17.05
N THR A 101 9.65 10.42 17.53
CA THR A 101 8.52 10.17 18.43
C THR A 101 7.21 10.37 17.69
N ILE A 102 6.27 9.44 17.83
CA ILE A 102 4.94 9.49 17.20
C ILE A 102 3.92 9.38 18.32
N ARG A 103 2.98 10.33 18.37
CA ARG A 103 1.84 10.30 19.29
C ARG A 103 0.57 10.30 18.46
N ILE A 104 -0.21 9.24 18.60
CA ILE A 104 -1.47 9.04 17.89
C ILE A 104 -2.60 9.24 18.92
N ARG A 105 -3.40 10.28 18.75
CA ARG A 105 -4.50 10.68 19.65
C ARG A 105 -5.84 10.23 19.07
N ASP A 106 -6.35 9.09 19.53
CA ASP A 106 -7.59 8.51 19.02
C ASP A 106 -8.86 9.17 19.60
N ASP A 107 -8.69 10.06 20.59
CA ASP A 107 -9.75 10.92 21.17
C ASP A 107 -9.86 12.30 20.52
N ARG A 108 -9.00 12.64 19.56
CA ARG A 108 -8.98 13.95 18.89
C ARG A 108 -9.22 13.79 17.40
N PRO A 109 -10.45 14.06 16.92
CA PRO A 109 -10.71 14.14 15.49
C PRO A 109 -9.87 15.23 14.85
N CYS A 110 -9.32 14.94 13.68
CA CYS A 110 -8.47 15.84 12.92
C CYS A 110 -9.19 16.26 11.64
N ARG A 111 -8.97 17.51 11.20
CA ARG A 111 -9.52 18.01 9.95
C ARG A 111 -8.40 18.56 9.07
N THR A 112 -8.32 18.07 7.84
CA THR A 112 -7.36 18.54 6.83
C THR A 112 -7.86 19.83 6.15
N ALA A 113 -6.99 20.48 5.37
CA ALA A 113 -7.30 21.75 4.70
C ALA A 113 -8.47 21.65 3.69
N ASP A 114 -8.63 20.49 3.06
CA ASP A 114 -9.77 20.13 2.18
C ASP A 114 -11.06 19.79 2.97
N ARG A 115 -11.04 19.96 4.30
CA ARG A 115 -12.11 19.66 5.26
C ARG A 115 -12.41 18.18 5.46
N ALA A 116 -11.61 17.25 4.94
CA ALA A 116 -11.78 15.84 5.26
C ALA A 116 -11.58 15.60 6.78
N VAL A 117 -12.44 14.76 7.36
CA VAL A 117 -12.42 14.44 8.78
C VAL A 117 -11.75 13.09 8.98
N TYR A 118 -10.73 13.09 9.83
CA TYR A 118 -10.02 11.91 10.26
C TYR A 118 -10.32 11.64 11.73
N PRO A 119 -10.43 10.38 12.14
CA PRO A 119 -10.75 10.03 13.53
C PRO A 119 -9.63 10.40 14.51
N THR A 120 -8.40 10.57 14.01
CA THR A 120 -7.20 10.57 14.84
C THR A 120 -6.28 11.74 14.46
N THR A 121 -5.81 12.48 15.46
CA THR A 121 -4.71 13.45 15.35
C THR A 121 -3.37 12.75 15.56
N VAL A 122 -2.36 13.14 14.78
CA VAL A 122 -1.00 12.63 14.90
C VAL A 122 -0.04 13.79 15.16
N GLU A 123 0.76 13.64 16.20
CA GLU A 123 1.86 14.54 16.53
C GLU A 123 3.15 13.74 16.35
N ILE A 124 4.05 14.17 15.47
CA ILE A 124 5.40 13.59 15.36
C ILE A 124 6.44 14.59 15.83
N VAL A 125 7.52 14.08 16.43
CA VAL A 125 8.71 14.86 16.75
C VAL A 125 9.88 14.17 16.06
N LEU A 126 10.44 14.82 15.03
CA LEU A 126 11.62 14.37 14.30
C LEU A 126 12.79 15.28 14.65
N ASP A 127 13.81 14.75 15.33
CA ASP A 127 15.00 15.50 15.75
C ASP A 127 14.68 16.81 16.49
N GLY A 128 13.64 16.76 17.33
CA GLY A 128 13.15 17.91 18.10
C GLY A 128 12.19 18.83 17.33
N VAL A 129 11.97 18.62 16.04
CA VAL A 129 10.98 19.38 15.25
C VAL A 129 9.61 18.72 15.36
N GLU A 130 8.65 19.46 15.90
CA GLU A 130 7.26 19.00 16.03
C GLU A 130 6.46 19.25 14.74
N LEU A 131 5.75 18.23 14.27
CA LEU A 131 4.84 18.30 13.13
C LEU A 131 3.51 17.66 13.52
N THR A 132 2.41 18.21 12.99
CA THR A 132 1.06 17.70 13.27
C THR A 132 0.37 17.30 11.96
N GLY A 133 -0.39 16.21 12.02
CA GLY A 133 -1.16 15.69 10.89
C GLY A 133 -2.41 14.94 11.31
N CYS A 134 -3.12 14.42 10.31
CA CYS A 134 -4.33 13.63 10.46
C CYS A 134 -4.07 12.20 10.02
N GLY A 135 -4.58 11.21 10.75
CA GLY A 135 -4.33 9.80 10.46
C GLY A 135 -5.54 8.90 10.56
N ARG A 136 -5.41 7.69 10.00
CA ARG A 136 -6.42 6.62 10.07
C ARG A 136 -5.78 5.23 10.07
N ARG A 137 -6.49 4.28 10.68
CA ARG A 137 -6.17 2.84 10.69
C ARG A 137 -6.80 2.10 9.50
N PHE A 138 -6.29 0.90 9.18
CA PHE A 138 -6.71 0.03 8.05
C PHE A 138 -7.18 -1.37 8.43
#